data_AF-A0A257LL54-F1
#
_entry.id   AF-A0A257LL54-F1
#
_cell.length_a   1.000
_cell.length_b   1.000
_cell.length_c   1.000
_cell.angle_alpha   90.00
_cell.angle_beta   90.00
_cell.angle_gamma   90.00
#
_symmetry.space_group_name_H-M   'P 1'
#
loop_
_entity.id
_entity.type
_entity.pdbx_description
1 polymer ?
#
loop_
_entity_poly.entity_id
_entity_poly.type
_entity_poly.pdbx_seq_one_letter_code
_entity_poly.pdbx_strand_id
1 'polypeptide(L)'
;VRINSGGVLSYDPRTERTQVFSKGLWNTWGHKIDKAGQHFLTDGAGSTGLSWAFPGATFAPFEGARQTMASISPGGYPKFSGLELIHSPNFPAAWQGSAVTCDFRAHKVVHFELIDLGKDQSTSAYTTKALPVLVQTNDQAFRPIDVKLGPDGALYIADWTNPIINHGEVDFRDPRRDHSNGRIWRVTYKGGPIGPLDTRAAAGKTPSSTAKDITSVSPRTRIGAMRSLARTPSAENAALILAAAVNAPKDDPFYAFAAWSSVNDIGDAWVKSVLDGSWKATDEGHPQQLEYALQTLPPAQAAQVLAKVIPRPLPADGSGPWIELIGKTGSTSELDLLWQAATEKAVDPRFAARALAALTEADEKRQT
;
A
#
# COMPACT_ATOMS: atom_id res chain seq x y z
N VAL A 1 -12.17 21.50 -9.22
CA VAL A 1 -13.05 20.95 -8.15
C VAL A 1 -13.19 21.99 -7.05
N ARG A 2 -14.40 22.20 -6.50
CA ARG A 2 -14.62 23.06 -5.31
C ARG A 2 -15.34 22.24 -4.24
N ILE A 3 -14.85 22.29 -3.00
CA ILE A 3 -15.42 21.57 -1.86
C ILE A 3 -16.19 22.48 -0.90
N ASN A 4 -15.78 23.74 -0.75
CA ASN A 4 -16.39 24.76 0.12
C ASN A 4 -16.54 24.36 1.60
N SER A 5 -15.78 23.36 2.07
CA SER A 5 -15.63 22.97 3.48
C SER A 5 -14.35 22.13 3.65
N GLY A 6 -14.09 21.62 4.85
CA GLY A 6 -13.13 20.54 5.06
C GLY A 6 -13.49 19.30 4.24
N GLY A 7 -12.53 18.37 4.11
CA GLY A 7 -12.78 17.08 3.49
C GLY A 7 -11.52 16.45 2.91
N VAL A 8 -11.72 15.41 2.10
CA VAL A 8 -10.65 14.67 1.44
C VAL A 8 -10.84 14.74 -0.06
N LEU A 9 -9.75 14.99 -0.78
CA LEU A 9 -9.71 14.94 -2.23
C LEU A 9 -9.05 13.65 -2.70
N SER A 10 -9.52 13.10 -3.81
CA SER A 10 -8.84 12.05 -4.56
C SER A 10 -8.20 12.67 -5.80
N TYR A 11 -6.99 12.23 -6.16
CA TYR A 11 -6.24 12.70 -7.31
C TYR A 11 -5.70 11.51 -8.09
N ASP A 12 -6.08 11.39 -9.37
CA ASP A 12 -5.47 10.43 -10.30
C ASP A 12 -4.32 11.11 -11.05
N PRO A 13 -3.06 10.75 -10.77
CA PRO A 13 -1.91 11.38 -11.41
C PRO A 13 -1.77 11.06 -12.91
N ARG A 14 -2.45 10.02 -13.43
CA ARG A 14 -2.36 9.65 -14.85
C ARG A 14 -3.23 10.53 -15.74
N THR A 15 -4.33 11.03 -15.19
CA THR A 15 -5.31 11.88 -15.89
C THR A 15 -5.37 13.29 -15.33
N GLU A 16 -4.56 13.58 -14.30
CA GLU A 16 -4.57 14.81 -13.50
C GLU A 16 -5.97 15.16 -12.95
N ARG A 17 -6.84 14.16 -12.82
CA ARG A 17 -8.22 14.35 -12.40
C ARG A 17 -8.32 14.38 -10.89
N THR A 18 -8.69 15.54 -10.35
CA THR A 18 -9.09 15.70 -8.95
C THR A 18 -10.59 15.47 -8.77
N GLN A 19 -10.98 14.85 -7.65
CA GLN A 19 -12.37 14.67 -7.23
C GLN A 19 -12.54 14.87 -5.73
N VAL A 20 -13.76 15.19 -5.28
CA VAL A 20 -14.09 15.18 -3.85
C VAL A 20 -14.36 13.74 -3.42
N PHE A 21 -13.59 13.23 -2.47
CA PHE A 21 -13.78 11.90 -1.88
C PHE A 21 -14.77 11.97 -0.72
N SER A 22 -14.53 12.86 0.24
CA SER A 22 -15.43 13.11 1.38
C SER A 22 -15.48 14.60 1.71
N LYS A 23 -16.51 15.00 2.45
CA LYS A 23 -16.82 16.40 2.78
C LYS A 23 -16.99 16.58 4.29
N GLY A 24 -16.70 17.77 4.78
CA GLY A 24 -16.85 18.14 6.19
C GLY A 24 -15.61 17.87 7.03
N LEU A 25 -15.81 17.79 8.35
CA LEU A 25 -14.81 17.96 9.41
C LEU A 25 -14.32 19.41 9.48
N TRP A 26 -14.09 19.92 10.69
CA TRP A 26 -13.68 21.30 10.90
C TRP A 26 -12.24 21.52 10.44
N ASN A 27 -11.37 20.58 10.77
CA ASN A 27 -9.95 20.68 10.50
C ASN A 27 -9.35 19.29 10.27
N THR A 28 -9.62 18.69 9.12
CA THR A 28 -9.16 17.34 8.75
C THR A 28 -7.63 17.28 8.75
N TRP A 29 -7.03 16.67 9.77
CA TRP A 29 -5.57 16.66 9.97
C TRP A 29 -4.94 15.27 9.89
N GLY A 30 -5.73 14.21 10.01
CA GLY A 30 -5.27 12.84 9.82
C GLY A 30 -6.10 12.13 8.79
N HIS A 31 -5.41 11.34 7.96
CA HIS A 31 -6.02 10.42 7.01
C HIS A 31 -5.17 9.18 6.87
N LYS A 32 -5.79 8.00 7.04
CA LYS A 32 -5.20 6.70 6.76
C LYS A 32 -6.18 5.77 6.08
N ILE A 33 -5.63 4.83 5.33
CA ILE A 33 -6.37 3.76 4.66
C ILE A 33 -5.84 2.44 5.24
N ASP A 34 -6.74 1.55 5.64
CA ASP A 34 -6.34 0.21 6.08
C ASP A 34 -6.08 -0.73 4.88
N LYS A 35 -5.77 -1.99 5.17
CA LYS A 35 -5.54 -3.00 4.13
C LYS A 35 -6.79 -3.37 3.33
N ALA A 36 -7.98 -3.13 3.84
CA ALA A 36 -9.23 -3.39 3.12
C ALA A 36 -9.63 -2.20 2.22
N GLY A 37 -8.89 -1.10 2.25
CA GLY A 37 -9.21 0.12 1.51
C GLY A 37 -10.16 1.05 2.27
N GLN A 38 -10.46 0.80 3.54
CA GLN A 38 -11.30 1.65 4.37
C GLN A 38 -10.54 2.91 4.82
N HIS A 39 -11.14 4.08 4.62
CA HIS A 39 -10.54 5.36 5.03
C HIS A 39 -10.93 5.71 6.46
N PHE A 40 -9.97 6.22 7.23
CA PHE A 40 -10.13 6.76 8.57
C PHE A 40 -9.54 8.16 8.63
N LEU A 41 -10.23 9.06 9.33
CA LEU A 41 -9.94 10.50 9.41
C LEU A 41 -9.91 10.96 10.86
N THR A 42 -9.14 12.00 11.14
CA THR A 42 -9.16 12.73 12.42
C THR A 42 -9.38 14.23 12.21
N ASP A 43 -9.93 14.89 13.23
CA ASP A 43 -10.29 16.31 13.21
C ASP A 43 -9.57 17.09 14.33
N GLY A 44 -8.91 18.17 13.95
CA GLY A 44 -8.18 19.07 14.86
C GLY A 44 -9.04 20.13 15.55
N ALA A 45 -10.35 20.18 15.29
CA ALA A 45 -11.25 21.16 15.89
C ALA A 45 -12.70 20.67 16.12
N GLY A 46 -13.07 19.48 15.65
CA GLY A 46 -14.44 18.96 15.79
C GLY A 46 -14.86 18.51 17.19
N SER A 47 -13.95 18.46 18.16
CA SER A 47 -14.19 17.88 19.50
C SER A 47 -14.62 16.40 19.46
N THR A 48 -14.36 15.72 18.33
CA THR A 48 -14.70 14.34 18.04
C THR A 48 -13.45 13.50 17.81
N GLY A 49 -13.57 12.18 17.94
CA GLY A 49 -12.45 11.28 17.70
C GLY A 49 -12.29 10.93 16.22
N LEU A 50 -12.08 9.64 15.96
CA LEU A 50 -11.90 9.15 14.60
C LEU A 50 -13.25 9.15 13.86
N SER A 51 -13.17 9.35 12.55
CA SER A 51 -14.27 9.14 11.62
C SER A 51 -13.84 8.13 10.56
N TRP A 52 -14.75 7.30 10.08
CA TRP A 52 -14.53 6.47 8.89
C TRP A 52 -15.18 7.13 7.67
N ALA A 53 -14.55 7.04 6.50
CA ALA A 53 -15.02 7.69 5.29
C ALA A 53 -15.06 6.73 4.10
N PHE A 54 -15.95 7.03 3.17
CA PHE A 54 -16.10 6.36 1.88
C PHE A 54 -16.48 7.44 0.84
N PRO A 55 -16.45 7.15 -0.47
CA PRO A 55 -16.85 8.12 -1.48
C PRO A 55 -18.24 8.71 -1.21
N GLY A 56 -18.31 10.03 -1.04
CA GLY A 56 -19.55 10.75 -0.72
C GLY A 56 -19.85 10.93 0.77
N ALA A 57 -19.05 10.34 1.67
CA ALA A 57 -19.18 10.54 3.10
C ALA A 57 -19.15 12.03 3.45
N THR A 58 -20.10 12.47 4.28
CA THR A 58 -20.30 13.88 4.64
C THR A 58 -20.35 14.01 6.16
N PHE A 59 -19.49 14.85 6.72
CA PHE A 59 -19.38 15.13 8.15
C PHE A 59 -19.78 16.57 8.44
N ALA A 60 -20.08 16.88 9.70
CA ALA A 60 -20.17 18.27 10.13
C ALA A 60 -18.76 18.90 10.20
N PRO A 61 -18.59 20.20 9.87
CA PRO A 61 -19.59 21.07 9.26
C PRO A 61 -19.57 20.91 7.73
N PHE A 62 -20.73 20.86 7.10
CA PHE A 62 -20.83 21.02 5.64
C PHE A 62 -22.09 21.79 5.30
N GLU A 63 -21.93 22.90 4.58
CA GLU A 63 -23.03 23.77 4.19
C GLU A 63 -24.01 23.02 3.27
N GLY A 64 -25.30 23.04 3.63
CA GLY A 64 -26.35 22.36 2.86
C GLY A 64 -26.38 20.84 3.02
N ALA A 65 -25.61 20.25 3.95
CA ALA A 65 -25.77 18.83 4.28
C ALA A 65 -27.16 18.58 4.87
N ARG A 66 -27.93 17.67 4.26
CA ARG A 66 -29.18 17.17 4.83
C ARG A 66 -28.94 16.23 6.02
N GLN A 67 -27.86 15.46 5.96
CA GLN A 67 -27.43 14.51 6.97
C GLN A 67 -25.91 14.49 7.03
N THR A 68 -25.38 14.25 8.22
CA THR A 68 -23.94 14.11 8.45
C THR A 68 -23.68 12.84 9.25
N MET A 69 -22.54 12.22 9.00
CA MET A 69 -22.04 11.09 9.76
C MET A 69 -21.46 11.57 11.10
N ALA A 70 -21.61 10.74 12.13
CA ALA A 70 -20.99 10.96 13.44
C ALA A 70 -19.59 10.34 13.50
N SER A 71 -18.82 10.78 14.50
CA SER A 71 -17.58 10.13 14.93
C SER A 71 -17.82 8.66 15.26
N ILE A 72 -16.88 7.80 14.87
CA ILE A 72 -16.86 6.38 15.27
C ILE A 72 -16.23 6.19 16.65
N SER A 73 -15.66 7.25 17.24
CA SER A 73 -15.14 7.23 18.60
C SER A 73 -16.17 7.71 19.63
N PRO A 74 -16.52 6.87 20.62
CA PRO A 74 -17.31 7.28 21.77
C PRO A 74 -16.57 8.31 22.63
N GLY A 75 -17.27 9.36 23.08
CA GLY A 75 -16.71 10.41 23.93
C GLY A 75 -16.33 11.68 23.17
N GLY A 76 -15.67 12.61 23.86
CA GLY A 76 -15.23 13.89 23.32
C GLY A 76 -13.71 14.00 23.29
N TYR A 77 -13.17 14.39 22.14
CA TYR A 77 -11.72 14.47 21.91
C TYR A 77 -11.37 15.84 21.36
N PRO A 78 -10.59 16.69 22.07
CA PRO A 78 -10.53 18.11 21.75
C PRO A 78 -9.96 18.40 20.36
N LYS A 79 -8.76 17.87 20.07
CA LYS A 79 -8.00 18.22 18.87
C LYS A 79 -7.06 17.09 18.48
N PHE A 80 -7.42 16.33 17.44
CA PHE A 80 -6.53 15.31 16.89
C PHE A 80 -5.76 15.79 15.67
N SER A 81 -4.52 15.31 15.56
CA SER A 81 -3.59 15.65 14.49
C SER A 81 -2.82 14.42 14.02
N GLY A 82 -2.69 14.27 12.71
CA GLY A 82 -2.13 13.07 12.12
C GLY A 82 -2.97 11.82 12.42
N LEU A 83 -2.59 10.72 11.79
CA LEU A 83 -3.16 9.40 12.02
C LEU A 83 -2.18 8.36 11.47
N GLU A 84 -2.00 7.26 12.17
CA GLU A 84 -1.30 6.07 11.69
C GLU A 84 -2.03 4.81 12.14
N LEU A 85 -2.06 3.80 11.29
CA LEU A 85 -2.51 2.46 11.64
C LEU A 85 -1.29 1.58 11.90
N ILE A 86 -1.27 0.88 13.03
CA ILE A 86 -0.14 0.04 13.41
C ILE A 86 -0.15 -1.23 12.56
N HIS A 87 0.76 -1.30 11.61
CA HIS A 87 1.07 -2.50 10.82
C HIS A 87 2.59 -2.72 10.80
N SER A 88 3.11 -3.21 11.91
CA SER A 88 4.55 -3.42 12.08
C SER A 88 4.81 -4.58 13.04
N PRO A 89 5.69 -5.54 12.67
CA PRO A 89 6.08 -6.64 13.56
C PRO A 89 6.85 -6.15 14.79
N ASN A 90 7.20 -4.87 14.86
CA ASN A 90 7.79 -4.27 16.04
C ASN A 90 6.81 -4.11 17.21
N PHE A 91 5.50 -4.17 16.95
CA PHE A 91 4.47 -3.99 17.96
C PHE A 91 3.72 -5.31 18.21
N PRO A 92 3.12 -5.52 19.40
CA PRO A 92 2.37 -6.72 19.71
C PRO A 92 1.28 -7.04 18.67
N ALA A 93 0.93 -8.31 18.54
CA ALA A 93 -0.13 -8.75 17.62
C ALA A 93 -1.47 -8.02 17.89
N ALA A 94 -1.80 -7.79 19.16
CA ALA A 94 -3.00 -7.05 19.58
C ALA A 94 -3.03 -5.57 19.14
N TRP A 95 -1.89 -5.00 18.74
CA TRP A 95 -1.83 -3.64 18.22
C TRP A 95 -2.03 -3.59 16.70
N GLN A 96 -1.97 -4.71 15.98
CA GLN A 96 -2.05 -4.68 14.52
C GLN A 96 -3.45 -4.20 14.06
N GLY A 97 -3.49 -3.15 13.25
CA GLY A 97 -4.72 -2.49 12.80
C GLY A 97 -5.28 -1.45 13.78
N SER A 98 -4.67 -1.27 14.96
CA SER A 98 -5.04 -0.20 15.89
C SER A 98 -4.62 1.18 15.36
N ALA A 99 -5.32 2.23 15.78
CA ALA A 99 -5.07 3.60 15.35
C ALA A 99 -4.32 4.40 16.41
N VAL A 100 -3.32 5.17 15.96
CA VAL A 100 -2.58 6.12 16.79
C VAL A 100 -2.71 7.51 16.18
N THR A 101 -3.03 8.51 17.01
CA THR A 101 -3.10 9.92 16.61
C THR A 101 -2.55 10.79 17.74
N CYS A 102 -2.32 12.06 17.45
CA CYS A 102 -1.74 13.00 18.39
C CYS A 102 -2.83 13.93 18.92
N ASP A 103 -2.86 14.13 20.24
CA ASP A 103 -3.58 15.22 20.86
C ASP A 103 -2.57 16.31 21.24
N PHE A 104 -2.34 17.22 20.29
CA PHE A 104 -1.37 18.29 20.49
C PHE A 104 -1.79 19.24 21.60
N ARG A 105 -3.09 19.48 21.82
CA ARG A 105 -3.52 20.39 22.89
C ARG A 105 -3.26 19.78 24.26
N ALA A 106 -3.44 18.47 24.40
CA ALA A 106 -3.31 17.76 25.68
C ALA A 106 -1.93 17.15 25.93
N HIS A 107 -0.94 17.36 25.06
CA HIS A 107 0.43 16.83 25.19
C HIS A 107 0.50 15.30 25.16
N LYS A 108 -0.30 14.67 24.30
CA LYS A 108 -0.48 13.21 24.28
C LYS A 108 -0.38 12.61 22.88
N VAL A 109 0.03 11.35 22.85
CA VAL A 109 -0.18 10.45 21.73
C VAL A 109 -1.15 9.39 22.19
N VAL A 110 -2.31 9.32 21.54
CA VAL A 110 -3.44 8.49 21.95
C VAL A 110 -3.55 7.25 21.06
N HIS A 111 -4.11 6.18 21.62
CA HIS A 111 -4.18 4.87 21.00
C HIS A 111 -5.62 4.36 21.06
N PHE A 112 -6.10 3.83 19.94
CA PHE A 112 -7.45 3.29 19.79
C PHE A 112 -7.39 1.90 19.18
N GLU A 113 -8.15 0.98 19.74
CA GLU A 113 -8.58 -0.21 19.03
C GLU A 113 -9.63 0.19 17.99
N LEU A 114 -9.46 -0.27 16.75
CA LEU A 114 -10.46 -0.16 15.69
C LEU A 114 -11.27 -1.46 15.63
N ILE A 115 -12.58 -1.34 15.81
CA ILE A 115 -13.50 -2.48 15.86
C ILE A 115 -14.38 -2.42 14.63
N ASP A 116 -14.27 -3.45 13.79
CA ASP A 116 -15.11 -3.68 12.61
C ASP A 116 -16.36 -4.46 13.03
N LEU A 117 -17.52 -3.79 13.05
CA LEU A 117 -18.81 -4.39 13.41
C LEU A 117 -19.39 -5.24 12.28
N GLY A 118 -18.82 -5.19 11.07
CA GLY A 118 -19.24 -6.05 9.95
C GLY A 118 -18.87 -7.51 10.14
N LYS A 119 -17.90 -7.82 11.02
CA LYS A 119 -17.40 -9.20 11.23
C LYS A 119 -18.42 -10.13 11.87
N ASP A 120 -19.36 -9.59 12.65
CA ASP A 120 -20.46 -10.37 13.22
C ASP A 120 -21.71 -10.37 12.32
N GLN A 121 -21.61 -9.79 11.12
CA GLN A 121 -22.68 -9.62 10.12
C GLN A 121 -23.92 -8.89 10.62
N SER A 122 -23.87 -8.24 11.78
CA SER A 122 -25.02 -7.54 12.36
C SER A 122 -25.14 -6.10 11.86
N THR A 123 -24.03 -5.46 11.49
CA THR A 123 -23.99 -4.05 11.04
C THR A 123 -22.78 -3.78 10.14
N SER A 124 -22.94 -3.03 9.06
CA SER A 124 -21.80 -2.52 8.28
C SER A 124 -21.31 -1.18 8.84
N ALA A 125 -20.51 -1.22 9.90
CA ALA A 125 -19.98 -0.03 10.58
C ALA A 125 -18.66 -0.29 11.31
N TYR A 126 -18.00 0.78 11.74
CA TYR A 126 -16.84 0.73 12.62
C TYR A 126 -17.12 1.52 13.89
N THR A 127 -16.46 1.12 14.97
CA THR A 127 -16.37 1.89 16.21
C THR A 127 -14.94 1.84 16.73
N THR A 128 -14.58 2.72 17.66
CA THR A 128 -13.30 2.65 18.34
C THR A 128 -13.45 2.43 19.83
N LYS A 129 -12.46 1.79 20.44
CA LYS A 129 -12.28 1.76 21.88
C LYS A 129 -10.96 2.43 22.24
N ALA A 130 -11.02 3.45 23.10
CA ALA A 130 -9.81 4.10 23.61
C ALA A 130 -8.99 3.09 24.43
N LEU A 131 -7.70 3.02 24.14
CA LEU A 131 -6.71 2.23 24.85
C LEU A 131 -5.87 3.14 25.76
N PRO A 132 -5.05 2.57 26.67
CA PRO A 132 -4.13 3.37 27.46
C PRO A 132 -3.28 4.31 26.59
N VAL A 133 -3.12 5.55 27.06
CA VAL A 133 -2.38 6.59 26.34
C VAL A 133 -0.95 6.12 26.11
N LEU A 134 -0.46 6.29 24.88
CA LEU A 134 0.85 5.79 24.43
C LEU A 134 1.99 6.66 24.96
N VAL A 135 1.86 7.98 24.84
CA VAL A 135 2.77 8.97 25.44
C VAL A 135 1.95 10.08 26.06
N GLN A 136 2.30 10.47 27.28
CA GLN A 136 1.80 11.67 27.94
C GLN A 136 2.93 12.33 28.72
N THR A 137 2.98 13.66 28.68
CA THR A 137 3.92 14.45 29.47
C THR A 137 3.25 15.72 29.98
N ASN A 138 3.84 16.32 31.02
CA ASN A 138 3.48 17.63 31.52
C ASN A 138 4.34 18.75 30.89
N ASP A 139 5.32 18.39 30.04
CA ASP A 139 6.10 19.36 29.26
C ASP A 139 5.18 20.11 28.30
N GLN A 140 4.95 21.39 28.57
CA GLN A 140 4.08 22.21 27.74
C GLN A 140 4.63 22.43 26.34
N ALA A 141 5.92 22.24 26.09
CA ALA A 141 6.46 22.35 24.75
C ALA A 141 6.12 21.11 23.90
N PHE A 142 5.85 19.95 24.50
CA PHE A 142 5.52 18.74 23.75
C PHE A 142 4.18 18.88 23.02
N ARG A 143 4.26 19.03 21.71
CA ARG A 143 3.16 19.27 20.78
C ARG A 143 3.27 18.32 19.59
N PRO A 144 2.89 17.04 19.78
CA PRO A 144 2.94 16.06 18.71
C PRO A 144 1.90 16.43 17.64
N ILE A 145 2.31 16.58 16.38
CA ILE A 145 1.44 17.01 15.28
C ILE A 145 1.24 15.94 14.21
N ASP A 146 2.13 14.95 14.13
CA ASP A 146 1.97 13.80 13.24
C ASP A 146 2.64 12.56 13.81
N VAL A 147 2.15 11.42 13.36
CA VAL A 147 2.64 10.09 13.72
C VAL A 147 2.69 9.21 12.48
N LYS A 148 3.80 8.49 12.29
CA LYS A 148 4.01 7.57 11.16
C LYS A 148 4.83 6.36 11.55
N LEU A 149 4.56 5.21 10.95
CA LEU A 149 5.51 4.09 10.98
C LEU A 149 6.71 4.43 10.09
N GLY A 150 7.92 4.33 10.63
CA GLY A 150 9.15 4.52 9.88
C GLY A 150 9.50 3.32 9.01
N PRO A 151 10.54 3.45 8.18
CA PRO A 151 11.03 2.34 7.35
C PRO A 151 11.46 1.16 8.21
N ASP A 152 12.14 1.42 9.32
CA ASP A 152 12.53 0.42 10.30
C ASP A 152 11.37 -0.09 11.16
N GLY A 153 10.10 0.16 10.82
CA GLY A 153 8.94 -0.37 11.53
C GLY A 153 8.69 0.23 12.92
N ALA A 154 9.53 1.14 13.41
CA ALA A 154 9.27 1.91 14.62
C ALA A 154 8.18 2.97 14.38
N LEU A 155 7.55 3.46 15.43
CA LEU A 155 6.60 4.56 15.35
C LEU A 155 7.35 5.89 15.56
N TYR A 156 7.22 6.82 14.63
CA TYR A 156 7.84 8.14 14.69
C TYR A 156 6.79 9.19 14.99
N ILE A 157 7.11 10.12 15.89
CA ILE A 157 6.26 11.25 16.25
C ILE A 157 6.99 12.53 15.88
N ALA A 158 6.35 13.36 15.06
CA ALA A 158 6.80 14.71 14.78
C ALA A 158 6.21 15.66 15.82
N ASP A 159 7.08 16.31 16.59
CA ASP A 159 6.73 17.20 17.68
C ASP A 159 7.18 18.63 17.36
N TRP A 160 6.19 19.51 17.22
CA TRP A 160 6.40 20.91 16.89
C TRP A 160 7.17 21.68 17.98
N THR A 161 7.23 21.14 19.21
CA THR A 161 8.06 21.66 20.31
C THR A 161 7.82 23.15 20.60
N ASN A 162 6.56 23.54 20.80
CA ASN A 162 6.21 24.94 21.03
C ASN A 162 5.24 25.09 22.21
N PRO A 163 5.58 25.84 23.27
CA PRO A 163 4.71 25.97 24.43
C PRO A 163 3.44 26.77 24.14
N ILE A 164 3.45 27.65 23.13
CA ILE A 164 2.33 28.56 22.81
C ILE A 164 1.60 28.08 21.56
N ILE A 165 0.33 27.69 21.73
CA ILE A 165 -0.61 27.36 20.65
C ILE A 165 -1.82 28.28 20.72
N ASN A 166 -2.07 29.09 19.69
CA ASN A 166 -3.11 30.11 19.71
C ASN A 166 -3.44 30.64 18.30
N HIS A 167 -4.44 31.52 18.21
CA HIS A 167 -4.85 32.24 16.99
C HIS A 167 -4.43 33.73 17.02
N GLY A 168 -3.48 34.10 17.89
CA GLY A 168 -2.96 35.47 18.05
C GLY A 168 -3.12 36.07 19.45
N GLU A 169 -3.67 35.33 20.42
CA GLU A 169 -3.89 35.79 21.81
C GLU A 169 -2.59 36.08 22.58
N VAL A 170 -1.48 35.51 22.12
CA VAL A 170 -0.11 35.78 22.56
C VAL A 170 0.68 36.13 21.32
N ASP A 171 1.46 37.22 21.40
CA ASP A 171 2.22 37.80 20.31
C ASP A 171 3.00 36.73 19.51
N PHE A 172 3.02 36.87 18.19
CA PHE A 172 3.77 35.99 17.30
C PHE A 172 5.29 36.10 17.48
N ARG A 173 5.78 37.16 18.13
CA ARG A 173 7.18 37.41 18.49
C ARG A 173 7.50 37.07 19.96
N ASP A 174 6.58 36.44 20.69
CA ASP A 174 6.84 36.03 22.07
C ASP A 174 8.08 35.13 22.14
N PRO A 175 9.09 35.45 22.98
CA PRO A 175 10.37 34.77 23.00
C PRO A 175 10.30 33.30 23.43
N ARG A 176 9.17 32.83 23.98
CA ARG A 176 8.95 31.41 24.32
C ARG A 176 8.64 30.56 23.09
N ARG A 177 8.31 31.17 21.94
CA ARG A 177 8.07 30.43 20.70
C ARG A 177 9.40 29.96 20.12
N ASP A 178 9.53 28.66 19.91
CA ASP A 178 10.62 28.14 19.10
C ASP A 178 10.26 28.29 17.62
N HIS A 179 11.12 28.97 16.88
CA HIS A 179 10.96 29.25 15.45
C HIS A 179 11.88 28.38 14.57
N SER A 180 12.77 27.59 15.19
CA SER A 180 13.88 26.92 14.51
C SER A 180 13.96 25.42 14.75
N ASN A 181 13.44 24.93 15.88
CA ASN A 181 13.60 23.54 16.27
C ASN A 181 12.27 22.81 16.36
N GLY A 182 12.34 21.50 16.14
CA GLY A 182 11.31 20.53 16.46
C GLY A 182 11.98 19.24 16.92
N ARG A 183 11.19 18.28 17.40
CA ARG A 183 11.69 16.98 17.86
C ARG A 183 11.07 15.87 17.02
N ILE A 184 11.89 14.88 16.65
CA ILE A 184 11.42 13.62 16.09
C ILE A 184 11.68 12.53 17.13
N TRP A 185 10.60 11.91 17.62
CA TRP A 185 10.70 10.80 18.56
C TRP A 185 10.59 9.49 17.81
N ARG A 186 11.49 8.55 18.07
CA ARG A 186 11.38 7.16 17.62
C ARG A 186 10.92 6.29 18.79
N VAL A 187 9.77 5.64 18.63
CA VAL A 187 9.14 4.79 19.63
C VAL A 187 9.17 3.33 19.17
N THR A 188 9.68 2.46 20.04
CA THR A 188 9.79 1.02 19.80
C THR A 188 9.24 0.24 20.98
N TYR A 189 8.69 -0.95 20.71
CA TYR A 189 8.31 -1.86 21.77
C TYR A 189 9.55 -2.48 22.44
N LYS A 190 9.56 -2.52 23.77
CA LYS A 190 10.67 -3.13 24.52
C LYS A 190 10.71 -4.63 24.25
N GLY A 191 11.85 -5.15 23.80
CA GLY A 191 12.01 -6.55 23.41
C GLY A 191 11.44 -6.90 22.03
N GLY A 192 11.05 -5.89 21.23
CA GLY A 192 10.66 -6.10 19.84
C GLY A 192 11.83 -6.59 18.96
N PRO A 193 11.55 -7.09 17.76
CA PRO A 193 12.56 -7.63 16.83
C PRO A 193 13.51 -6.58 16.25
N ILE A 194 13.28 -5.29 16.53
CA ILE A 194 14.03 -4.18 15.92
C ILE A 194 14.94 -3.57 16.96
N GLY A 195 16.25 -3.59 16.67
CA GLY A 195 17.29 -3.04 17.53
C GLY A 195 17.33 -1.50 17.59
N PRO A 196 18.30 -0.95 18.34
CA PRO A 196 18.54 0.49 18.38
C PRO A 196 18.81 1.02 16.96
N LEU A 197 18.34 2.25 16.70
CA LEU A 197 18.58 2.91 15.42
C LEU A 197 20.07 3.21 15.27
N ASP A 198 20.69 2.69 14.22
CA ASP A 198 22.01 3.16 13.80
C ASP A 198 21.85 4.50 13.06
N THR A 199 22.05 5.59 13.79
CA THR A 199 21.90 6.96 13.28
C THR A 199 22.97 7.33 12.25
N ARG A 200 24.13 6.65 12.23
CA ARG A 200 25.17 6.85 11.22
C ARG A 200 24.80 6.18 9.89
N ALA A 201 24.07 5.08 9.97
CA ALA A 201 23.51 4.40 8.80
C ALA A 201 22.23 5.08 8.27
N ALA A 202 21.48 5.82 9.10
CA ALA A 202 20.24 6.48 8.70
C ALA A 202 20.48 7.75 7.85
N ALA A 203 21.60 8.46 8.08
CA ALA A 203 22.02 9.60 7.28
C ALA A 203 22.63 9.14 5.95
N GLY A 204 21.80 8.76 4.99
CA GLY A 204 22.23 8.38 3.64
C GLY A 204 21.67 7.06 3.12
N LYS A 205 20.90 6.32 3.91
CA LYS A 205 20.10 5.22 3.39
C LYS A 205 18.89 5.78 2.64
N THR A 206 19.04 5.96 1.34
CA THR A 206 17.94 5.68 0.40
C THR A 206 17.38 4.28 0.73
N PRO A 207 16.11 3.97 0.43
CA PRO A 207 15.61 2.59 0.57
C PRO A 207 16.63 1.67 -0.11
N SER A 208 17.30 0.83 0.67
CA SER A 208 18.46 0.11 0.16
C SER A 208 17.98 -0.84 -0.91
N SER A 209 18.62 -0.78 -2.08
CA SER A 209 18.27 -1.57 -3.25
C SER A 209 18.87 -2.98 -3.13
N THR A 210 18.81 -3.59 -1.95
CA THR A 210 19.47 -4.88 -1.70
C THR A 210 18.47 -6.02 -1.63
N ALA A 211 18.91 -7.22 -2.02
CA ALA A 211 18.16 -8.47 -1.92
C ALA A 211 17.69 -8.80 -0.48
N LYS A 212 18.41 -8.30 0.53
CA LYS A 212 18.03 -8.49 1.94
C LYS A 212 16.81 -7.67 2.32
N ASP A 213 16.72 -6.44 1.85
CA ASP A 213 15.65 -5.53 2.26
C ASP A 213 14.35 -5.80 1.52
N ILE A 214 14.40 -6.30 0.28
CA ILE A 214 13.21 -6.72 -0.47
C ILE A 214 12.50 -7.95 0.14
N THR A 215 13.13 -8.63 1.10
CA THR A 215 12.53 -9.73 1.88
C THR A 215 12.33 -9.36 3.36
N SER A 216 12.48 -8.08 3.71
CA SER A 216 12.34 -7.61 5.10
C SER A 216 10.96 -7.93 5.68
N VAL A 217 10.93 -8.27 6.97
CA VAL A 217 9.70 -8.41 7.75
C VAL A 217 8.96 -7.08 7.92
N SER A 218 9.66 -5.94 7.83
CA SER A 218 9.04 -4.60 7.83
C SER A 218 8.36 -4.37 6.48
N PRO A 219 7.01 -4.20 6.43
CA PRO A 219 6.31 -3.97 5.17
C PRO A 219 6.82 -2.74 4.42
N ARG A 220 7.16 -1.66 5.16
CA ARG A 220 7.69 -0.42 4.55
C ARG A 220 9.09 -0.60 3.97
N THR A 221 10.00 -1.28 4.68
CA THR A 221 11.32 -1.58 4.12
C THR A 221 11.19 -2.42 2.86
N ARG A 222 10.35 -3.46 2.92
CA ARG A 222 10.16 -4.39 1.81
C ARG A 222 9.65 -3.70 0.55
N ILE A 223 8.58 -2.91 0.68
CA ILE A 223 8.02 -2.11 -0.43
C ILE A 223 9.02 -1.07 -0.91
N GLY A 224 9.67 -0.34 0.01
CA GLY A 224 10.66 0.68 -0.33
C GLY A 224 11.83 0.12 -1.14
N ALA A 225 12.39 -1.02 -0.74
CA ALA A 225 13.46 -1.72 -1.44
C ALA A 225 13.01 -2.16 -2.85
N MET A 226 11.84 -2.78 -2.97
CA MET A 226 11.26 -3.21 -4.24
C MET A 226 11.06 -2.04 -5.23
N ARG A 227 10.52 -0.91 -4.75
CA ARG A 227 10.31 0.29 -5.59
C ARG A 227 11.62 1.01 -5.90
N SER A 228 12.62 0.93 -5.03
CA SER A 228 13.96 1.48 -5.24
C SER A 228 14.73 0.72 -6.32
N LEU A 229 14.73 -0.62 -6.24
CA LEU A 229 15.30 -1.51 -7.27
C LEU A 229 14.72 -1.25 -8.66
N ALA A 230 13.41 -0.99 -8.75
CA ALA A 230 12.75 -0.70 -10.02
C ALA A 230 13.20 0.63 -10.68
N ARG A 231 13.80 1.56 -9.91
CA ARG A 231 14.30 2.84 -10.43
C ARG A 231 15.68 2.73 -11.08
N THR A 232 16.37 1.60 -10.92
CA THR A 232 17.69 1.34 -11.52
C THR A 232 17.63 0.08 -12.37
N PRO A 233 17.10 0.15 -13.61
CA PRO A 233 16.80 -1.07 -14.35
C PRO A 233 18.00 -1.92 -14.72
N SER A 234 17.97 -3.20 -14.31
CA SER A 234 18.95 -4.23 -14.67
C SER A 234 18.32 -5.62 -14.62
N ALA A 235 18.94 -6.60 -15.29
CA ALA A 235 18.50 -8.00 -15.24
C ALA A 235 18.56 -8.57 -13.81
N GLU A 236 19.58 -8.19 -13.03
CA GLU A 236 19.74 -8.56 -11.63
C GLU A 236 18.58 -8.03 -10.77
N ASN A 237 18.25 -6.73 -10.93
CA ASN A 237 17.17 -6.11 -10.18
C ASN A 237 15.80 -6.68 -10.57
N ALA A 238 15.60 -6.99 -11.86
CA ALA A 238 14.40 -7.67 -12.33
C ALA A 238 14.23 -9.05 -11.68
N ALA A 239 15.29 -9.86 -11.64
CA ALA A 239 15.26 -11.17 -11.01
C ALA A 239 14.92 -11.08 -9.51
N LEU A 240 15.52 -10.12 -8.79
CA LEU A 240 15.21 -9.88 -7.37
C LEU A 240 13.75 -9.46 -7.16
N ILE A 241 13.24 -8.53 -7.97
CA ILE A 241 11.85 -8.07 -7.90
C ILE A 241 10.87 -9.21 -8.19
N LEU A 242 11.11 -9.99 -9.26
CA LEU A 242 10.24 -11.10 -9.63
C LEU A 242 10.25 -12.22 -8.59
N ALA A 243 11.42 -12.58 -8.07
CA ALA A 243 11.54 -13.53 -6.97
C ALA A 243 10.78 -13.07 -5.72
N ALA A 244 10.82 -11.77 -5.40
CA ALA A 244 10.07 -11.21 -4.28
C ALA A 244 8.56 -11.07 -4.57
N ALA A 245 8.16 -10.88 -5.83
CA ALA A 245 6.77 -10.75 -6.24
C ALA A 245 6.04 -12.10 -6.19
N VAL A 246 6.66 -13.19 -6.64
CA VAL A 246 6.04 -14.53 -6.57
C VAL A 246 5.92 -15.05 -5.14
N ASN A 247 6.79 -14.58 -4.24
CA ASN A 247 6.76 -14.86 -2.81
C ASN A 247 6.01 -13.78 -2.00
N ALA A 248 5.17 -12.97 -2.67
CA ALA A 248 4.39 -11.93 -2.03
C ALA A 248 3.51 -12.47 -0.89
N PRO A 249 3.34 -11.70 0.20
CA PRO A 249 2.26 -11.95 1.14
C PRO A 249 0.91 -11.89 0.41
N LYS A 250 0.11 -12.95 0.51
CA LYS A 250 -1.17 -13.11 -0.24
C LYS A 250 -2.25 -12.09 0.16
N ASP A 251 -2.13 -11.47 1.34
CA ASP A 251 -3.11 -10.53 1.92
C ASP A 251 -2.50 -9.14 2.19
N ASP A 252 -1.67 -8.66 1.27
CA ASP A 252 -1.08 -7.33 1.35
C ASP A 252 -1.25 -6.58 0.01
N PRO A 253 -2.37 -5.87 -0.19
CA PRO A 253 -2.64 -5.17 -1.45
C PRO A 253 -1.64 -4.06 -1.73
N PHE A 254 -1.04 -3.46 -0.70
CA PHE A 254 0.02 -2.46 -0.88
C PHE A 254 1.27 -3.11 -1.47
N TYR A 255 1.64 -4.29 -0.98
CA TYR A 255 2.75 -5.06 -1.55
C TYR A 255 2.44 -5.55 -2.95
N ALA A 256 1.24 -6.10 -3.19
CA ALA A 256 0.82 -6.57 -4.51
C ALA A 256 0.89 -5.45 -5.55
N PHE A 257 0.38 -4.26 -5.21
CA PHE A 257 0.47 -3.09 -6.09
C PHE A 257 1.92 -2.62 -6.31
N ALA A 258 2.75 -2.65 -5.26
CA ALA A 258 4.17 -2.31 -5.39
C ALA A 258 4.92 -3.29 -6.30
N ALA A 259 4.64 -4.60 -6.18
CA ALA A 259 5.21 -5.65 -7.01
C ALA A 259 4.77 -5.50 -8.47
N TRP A 260 3.47 -5.34 -8.71
CA TRP A 260 2.92 -5.07 -10.03
C TRP A 260 3.56 -3.85 -10.69
N SER A 261 3.67 -2.73 -9.95
CA SER A 261 4.28 -1.49 -10.45
C SER A 261 5.76 -1.68 -10.73
N SER A 262 6.50 -2.38 -9.87
CA SER A 262 7.93 -2.62 -10.04
C SER A 262 8.24 -3.51 -11.23
N VAL A 263 7.42 -4.52 -11.48
CA VAL A 263 7.58 -5.37 -12.67
C VAL A 263 7.26 -4.60 -13.96
N ASN A 264 6.27 -3.71 -13.94
CA ASN A 264 6.01 -2.82 -15.08
C ASN A 264 7.19 -1.86 -15.35
N ASP A 265 7.73 -1.23 -14.32
CA ASP A 265 8.85 -0.27 -14.47
C ASP A 265 10.15 -0.93 -14.92
N ILE A 266 10.42 -2.17 -14.48
CA ILE A 266 11.65 -2.93 -14.81
C ILE A 266 11.51 -3.74 -16.11
N GLY A 267 10.32 -3.74 -16.72
CA GLY A 267 9.93 -4.70 -17.76
C GLY A 267 10.92 -4.80 -18.91
N ASP A 268 11.38 -3.67 -19.45
CA ASP A 268 12.33 -3.64 -20.58
C ASP A 268 13.65 -4.36 -20.26
N ALA A 269 14.19 -4.17 -19.05
CA ALA A 269 15.44 -4.79 -18.64
C ALA A 269 15.29 -6.31 -18.52
N TRP A 270 14.17 -6.77 -17.98
CA TRP A 270 13.87 -8.19 -17.88
C TRP A 270 13.60 -8.82 -19.25
N VAL A 271 12.75 -8.22 -20.09
CA VAL A 271 12.45 -8.70 -21.45
C VAL A 271 13.75 -8.88 -22.24
N LYS A 272 14.66 -7.89 -22.18
CA LYS A 272 15.98 -7.98 -22.83
C LYS A 272 16.76 -9.22 -22.35
N SER A 273 16.79 -9.48 -21.05
CA SER A 273 17.49 -10.66 -20.49
C SER A 273 16.90 -12.00 -20.93
N VAL A 274 15.58 -12.06 -21.18
CA VAL A 274 14.95 -13.26 -21.72
C VAL A 274 15.33 -13.45 -23.20
N LEU A 275 15.29 -12.37 -23.97
CA LEU A 275 15.55 -12.42 -25.42
C LEU A 275 17.01 -12.75 -25.74
N ASP A 276 17.96 -12.22 -24.96
CA ASP A 276 19.40 -12.51 -25.10
C ASP A 276 19.84 -13.85 -24.46
N GLY A 277 18.94 -14.51 -23.72
CA GLY A 277 19.15 -15.83 -23.13
C GLY A 277 19.96 -15.82 -21.83
N SER A 278 20.26 -14.65 -21.26
CA SER A 278 20.85 -14.53 -19.93
C SER A 278 19.89 -14.97 -18.82
N TRP A 279 18.58 -14.85 -19.04
CA TRP A 279 17.53 -15.40 -18.18
C TRP A 279 16.84 -16.59 -18.87
N LYS A 280 16.73 -17.74 -18.19
CA LYS A 280 16.18 -18.98 -18.77
C LYS A 280 14.93 -19.44 -18.04
N ALA A 281 13.83 -19.65 -18.76
CA ALA A 281 12.55 -20.07 -18.18
C ALA A 281 12.59 -21.40 -17.41
N THR A 282 13.60 -22.23 -17.66
CA THR A 282 13.75 -23.58 -17.08
C THR A 282 14.50 -23.60 -15.74
N ASP A 283 15.13 -22.51 -15.33
CA ASP A 283 15.88 -22.51 -14.07
C ASP A 283 14.91 -22.58 -12.88
N GLU A 284 15.41 -23.01 -11.72
CA GLU A 284 14.58 -23.19 -10.53
C GLU A 284 13.88 -21.89 -10.11
N GLY A 285 12.55 -21.95 -9.93
CA GLY A 285 11.72 -20.80 -9.56
C GLY A 285 11.39 -19.83 -10.71
N HIS A 286 12.04 -19.95 -11.87
CA HIS A 286 11.75 -19.12 -13.05
C HIS A 286 10.38 -19.38 -13.68
N PRO A 287 9.80 -20.59 -13.68
CA PRO A 287 8.45 -20.80 -14.20
C PRO A 287 7.38 -19.91 -13.52
N GLN A 288 7.45 -19.76 -12.20
CA GLN A 288 6.53 -18.89 -11.44
C GLN A 288 6.78 -17.41 -11.73
N GLN A 289 8.05 -17.02 -11.88
CA GLN A 289 8.42 -15.64 -12.24
C GLN A 289 7.94 -15.30 -13.66
N LEU A 290 8.09 -16.23 -14.60
CA LEU A 290 7.60 -16.08 -15.98
C LEU A 290 6.10 -15.85 -16.00
N GLU A 291 5.34 -16.70 -15.29
CA GLU A 291 3.89 -16.57 -15.22
C GLU A 291 3.48 -15.20 -14.67
N TYR A 292 4.08 -14.79 -13.54
CA TYR A 292 3.79 -13.50 -12.93
C TYR A 292 4.15 -12.31 -13.85
N ALA A 293 5.33 -12.37 -14.48
CA ALA A 293 5.80 -11.33 -15.38
C ALA A 293 4.87 -11.18 -16.58
N LEU A 294 4.51 -12.29 -17.24
CA LEU A 294 3.63 -12.26 -18.41
C LEU A 294 2.24 -11.72 -18.08
N GLN A 295 1.70 -12.00 -16.89
CA GLN A 295 0.42 -11.45 -16.44
C GLN A 295 0.49 -9.96 -16.07
N THR A 296 1.69 -9.43 -15.83
CA THR A 296 1.90 -8.07 -15.32
C THR A 296 2.35 -7.09 -16.40
N LEU A 297 3.17 -7.54 -17.34
CA LEU A 297 3.78 -6.71 -18.38
C LEU A 297 2.75 -6.24 -19.43
N PRO A 298 3.03 -5.11 -20.10
CA PRO A 298 2.31 -4.71 -21.30
C PRO A 298 2.17 -5.86 -22.32
N PRO A 299 1.00 -6.02 -22.98
CA PRO A 299 0.75 -7.16 -23.88
C PRO A 299 1.82 -7.37 -24.97
N ALA A 300 2.35 -6.28 -25.54
CA ALA A 300 3.39 -6.34 -26.57
C ALA A 300 4.72 -6.93 -26.05
N GLN A 301 5.10 -6.61 -24.81
CA GLN A 301 6.30 -7.18 -24.19
C GLN A 301 6.07 -8.64 -23.78
N ALA A 302 4.90 -8.95 -23.21
CA ALA A 302 4.53 -10.30 -22.83
C ALA A 302 4.53 -11.25 -24.03
N ALA A 303 3.96 -10.83 -25.17
CA ALA A 303 3.94 -11.63 -26.40
C ALA A 303 5.36 -11.92 -26.93
N GLN A 304 6.28 -10.95 -26.90
CA GLN A 304 7.68 -11.15 -27.32
C GLN A 304 8.39 -12.20 -26.46
N VAL A 305 8.20 -12.12 -25.14
CA VAL A 305 8.78 -13.08 -24.20
C VAL A 305 8.17 -14.46 -24.42
N LEU A 306 6.85 -14.56 -24.51
CA LEU A 306 6.16 -15.83 -24.72
C LEU A 306 6.64 -16.50 -26.01
N ALA A 307 6.73 -15.77 -27.12
CA ALA A 307 7.22 -16.31 -28.39
C ALA A 307 8.63 -16.90 -28.29
N LYS A 308 9.48 -16.35 -27.41
CA LYS A 308 10.86 -16.81 -27.17
C LYS A 308 10.94 -18.08 -26.33
N VAL A 309 10.06 -18.23 -25.34
CA VAL A 309 10.19 -19.28 -24.30
C VAL A 309 9.16 -20.40 -24.39
N ILE A 310 8.10 -20.21 -25.20
CA ILE A 310 7.04 -21.20 -25.38
C ILE A 310 7.61 -22.52 -25.93
N PRO A 311 7.29 -23.67 -25.33
CA PRO A 311 7.72 -24.96 -25.85
C PRO A 311 7.04 -25.25 -27.19
N ARG A 312 7.81 -25.81 -28.13
CA ARG A 312 7.33 -26.27 -29.43
C ARG A 312 7.85 -27.69 -29.67
N PRO A 313 6.99 -28.74 -29.65
CA PRO A 313 5.54 -28.71 -29.42
C PRO A 313 5.15 -28.40 -27.96
N LEU A 314 3.87 -28.06 -27.73
CA LEU A 314 3.32 -27.91 -26.38
C LEU A 314 3.30 -29.27 -25.65
N PRO A 315 3.44 -29.30 -24.31
CA PRO A 315 3.33 -30.54 -23.55
C PRO A 315 1.95 -31.18 -23.74
N ALA A 316 1.91 -32.40 -24.29
CA ALA A 316 0.68 -33.10 -24.63
C ALA A 316 -0.21 -33.42 -23.42
N ASP A 317 0.38 -33.51 -22.23
CA ASP A 317 -0.31 -33.68 -20.94
C ASP A 317 -0.89 -32.36 -20.38
N GLY A 318 -0.64 -31.24 -21.05
CA GLY A 318 -1.04 -29.91 -20.61
C GLY A 318 -0.27 -29.42 -19.39
N SER A 319 0.89 -30.00 -19.11
CA SER A 319 1.74 -29.54 -18.01
C SER A 319 2.24 -28.11 -18.22
N GLY A 320 2.39 -27.39 -17.10
CA GLY A 320 2.83 -26.00 -17.08
C GLY A 320 1.71 -24.98 -17.37
N PRO A 321 2.07 -23.69 -17.33
CA PRO A 321 1.12 -22.58 -17.46
C PRO A 321 0.84 -22.17 -18.92
N TRP A 322 1.34 -22.93 -19.92
CA TRP A 322 1.42 -22.48 -21.31
C TRP A 322 0.06 -22.21 -21.95
N ILE A 323 -0.94 -23.05 -21.68
CA ILE A 323 -2.28 -22.91 -22.25
C ILE A 323 -2.91 -21.57 -21.83
N GLU A 324 -2.92 -21.29 -20.53
CA GLU A 324 -3.50 -20.08 -19.97
C GLU A 324 -2.69 -18.83 -20.35
N LEU A 325 -1.35 -18.95 -20.42
CA LEU A 325 -0.49 -17.86 -20.87
C LEU A 325 -0.75 -17.49 -22.34
N ILE A 326 -0.87 -18.50 -23.22
CA ILE A 326 -1.21 -18.26 -24.63
C ILE A 326 -2.56 -17.57 -24.76
N GLY A 327 -3.59 -18.02 -24.05
CA GLY A 327 -4.91 -17.37 -24.07
C GLY A 327 -4.86 -15.93 -23.60
N LYS A 328 -4.09 -15.64 -22.54
CA LYS A 328 -4.02 -14.30 -21.95
C LYS A 328 -3.13 -13.32 -22.72
N THR A 329 -2.00 -13.78 -23.28
CA THR A 329 -0.94 -12.89 -23.79
C THR A 329 -0.34 -13.29 -25.14
N GLY A 330 -0.72 -14.44 -25.69
CA GLY A 330 -0.22 -14.94 -26.98
C GLY A 330 -0.63 -14.06 -28.15
N SER A 331 0.20 -14.03 -29.21
CA SER A 331 -0.19 -13.44 -30.49
C SER A 331 -1.11 -14.39 -31.28
N THR A 332 -1.54 -13.98 -32.47
CA THR A 332 -2.27 -14.89 -33.38
C THR A 332 -1.49 -16.18 -33.64
N SER A 333 -0.16 -16.12 -33.77
CA SER A 333 0.65 -17.31 -34.02
C SER A 333 0.63 -18.30 -32.84
N GLU A 334 0.65 -17.82 -31.60
CA GLU A 334 0.57 -18.70 -30.43
C GLU A 334 -0.84 -19.26 -30.23
N LEU A 335 -1.89 -18.48 -30.51
CA LEU A 335 -3.26 -18.98 -30.49
C LEU A 335 -3.49 -20.06 -31.55
N ASP A 336 -2.94 -19.89 -32.76
CA ASP A 336 -3.00 -20.91 -33.81
C ASP A 336 -2.28 -22.20 -33.38
N LEU A 337 -1.13 -22.09 -32.71
CA LEU A 337 -0.42 -23.24 -32.14
C LEU A 337 -1.30 -23.97 -31.11
N LEU A 338 -1.97 -23.23 -30.22
CA LEU A 338 -2.85 -23.80 -29.22
C LEU A 338 -4.09 -24.46 -29.84
N TRP A 339 -4.68 -23.83 -30.86
CA TRP A 339 -5.80 -24.38 -31.62
C TRP A 339 -5.42 -25.68 -32.34
N GLN A 340 -4.27 -25.71 -33.00
CA GLN A 340 -3.76 -26.92 -33.66
C GLN A 340 -3.58 -28.04 -32.65
N ALA A 341 -2.90 -27.77 -31.52
CA ALA A 341 -2.71 -28.78 -30.47
C ALA A 341 -4.04 -29.28 -29.87
N ALA A 342 -5.03 -28.40 -29.70
CA ALA A 342 -6.33 -28.74 -29.14
C ALA A 342 -7.23 -29.58 -30.08
N THR A 343 -6.92 -29.60 -31.38
CA THR A 343 -7.75 -30.26 -32.41
C THR A 343 -7.11 -31.52 -32.99
N GLU A 344 -5.96 -31.94 -32.45
CA GLU A 344 -5.33 -33.20 -32.84
C GLU A 344 -6.20 -34.42 -32.48
N LYS A 345 -6.18 -35.44 -33.35
CA LYS A 345 -7.04 -36.65 -33.24
C LYS A 345 -6.91 -37.43 -31.92
N ALA A 346 -5.78 -37.29 -31.21
CA ALA A 346 -5.47 -38.06 -30.00
C ALA A 346 -5.10 -37.15 -28.81
N VAL A 347 -5.63 -35.92 -28.77
CA VAL A 347 -5.37 -34.96 -27.69
C VAL A 347 -6.00 -35.41 -26.37
N ASP A 348 -5.33 -35.15 -25.26
CA ASP A 348 -5.90 -35.35 -23.92
C ASP A 348 -7.16 -34.48 -23.74
N PRO A 349 -8.31 -35.03 -23.29
CA PRO A 349 -9.54 -34.26 -23.15
C PRO A 349 -9.44 -33.07 -22.18
N ARG A 350 -8.61 -33.15 -21.13
CA ARG A 350 -8.39 -32.05 -20.21
C ARG A 350 -7.53 -30.95 -20.85
N PHE A 351 -6.52 -31.33 -21.63
CA PHE A 351 -5.76 -30.38 -22.44
C PHE A 351 -6.71 -29.62 -23.37
N ALA A 352 -7.50 -30.34 -24.17
CA ALA A 352 -8.41 -29.75 -25.14
C ALA A 352 -9.43 -28.80 -24.48
N ALA A 353 -10.03 -29.20 -23.36
CA ALA A 353 -10.96 -28.37 -22.62
C ALA A 353 -10.33 -27.06 -22.13
N ARG A 354 -9.12 -27.12 -21.54
CA ARG A 354 -8.37 -25.93 -21.09
C ARG A 354 -8.00 -25.03 -22.28
N ALA A 355 -7.52 -25.63 -23.37
CA ALA A 355 -7.12 -24.89 -24.57
C ALA A 355 -8.30 -24.15 -25.20
N LEU A 356 -9.45 -24.80 -25.34
CA LEU A 356 -10.66 -24.15 -25.86
C LEU A 356 -11.14 -23.02 -24.94
N ALA A 357 -11.12 -23.21 -23.62
CA ALA A 357 -11.47 -22.15 -22.67
C ALA A 357 -10.53 -20.93 -22.78
N ALA A 358 -9.23 -21.17 -22.90
CA ALA A 358 -8.23 -20.12 -23.07
C ALA A 358 -8.40 -19.36 -24.40
N LEU A 359 -8.76 -20.06 -25.49
CA LEU A 359 -9.05 -19.44 -26.79
C LEU A 359 -10.31 -18.57 -26.73
N THR A 360 -11.37 -19.03 -26.04
CA THR A 360 -12.59 -18.22 -25.82
C THR A 360 -12.29 -16.97 -25.00
N GLU A 361 -11.54 -17.10 -23.89
CA GLU A 361 -11.14 -15.95 -23.08
C GLU A 361 -10.31 -14.93 -23.90
N ALA A 362 -9.46 -15.42 -24.81
CA ALA A 362 -8.67 -14.58 -25.71
C ALA A 362 -9.54 -13.80 -26.70
N ASP A 363 -10.58 -14.43 -27.27
CA ASP A 363 -11.52 -13.76 -28.17
C ASP A 363 -12.33 -12.69 -27.44
N GLU A 364 -12.91 -13.02 -26.29
CA GLU A 364 -13.70 -12.08 -25.47
C GLU A 364 -12.91 -10.82 -25.12
N LYS A 365 -11.64 -10.97 -24.71
CA LYS A 365 -10.75 -9.85 -24.33
C LYS A 365 -10.34 -8.96 -25.49
N ARG A 366 -10.37 -9.46 -26.73
CA ARG A 366 -9.94 -8.71 -27.92
C ARG A 366 -11.08 -7.97 -28.60
N GLN A 367 -12.32 -8.28 -28.25
CA GLN A 367 -13.52 -7.58 -28.74
C GLN A 367 -13.84 -6.31 -27.95
N THR A 368 -13.26 -6.15 -26.76
CA THR A 368 -13.36 -4.97 -25.87
C THR A 368 -12.11 -4.11 -25.94
#